data_AF-A0A7C5M6W3-F1
#
_entry.id   AF-A0A7C5M6W3-F1
#
_cell.length_a   1.000
_cell.length_b   1.000
_cell.length_c   1.000
_cell.angle_alpha   90.00
_cell.angle_beta   90.00
_cell.angle_gamma   90.00
#
_symmetry.space_group_name_H-M   'P 1'
#
loop_
_entity.id
_entity.type
_entity.pdbx_description
1 polymer ?
#
loop_
_entity_poly.entity_id
_entity_poly.type
_entity_poly.pdbx_seq_one_letter_code
_entity_poly.pdbx_strand_id
1 'polypeptide(L)'
;MTATLENEIELEFQPHQFDAMWADAPYVCLATGLGGGKTWAGARWILTRAIEFPDSLHLVTINSLPQAQDVVVPELDRAVEDLGLEFRWESKRQRPNLYVYTGDRWAEVRVRSTWHPDSIRGPEYGSWWGDEVRDAGREGLLVAMGRLRCKKVDVPRYRWTTTTNGHDLIWERHKKEATLERTYTDERSGKDVRIWRGKNQKRLLVQAATDVNRFVHEDYTTLLEENYDPELARQERDAEFITLGNLVYYAFNFARNVSDSVRYDPAGGLIVALDFNVEPCVATIIQEVAGETWVVGEISMEGGGTSAVIAEFQRRFPGRIGNMAPVIYGDPSGTR
;
A
#
# COMPACT_ATOMS: atom_id res chain seq x y z
N MET A 1 24.20 16.92 -35.81
CA MET A 1 23.98 15.47 -35.98
C MET A 1 22.69 15.17 -35.27
N THR A 2 21.66 14.80 -36.02
CA THR A 2 20.34 14.41 -35.51
C THR A 2 20.40 12.92 -35.25
N ALA A 3 20.39 12.52 -33.97
CA ALA A 3 20.14 11.14 -33.61
C ALA A 3 18.62 10.94 -33.67
N THR A 4 18.13 10.50 -34.82
CA THR A 4 16.78 9.94 -34.94
C THR A 4 16.78 8.59 -34.22
N LEU A 5 15.87 8.40 -33.26
CA LEU A 5 15.53 7.09 -32.73
C LEU A 5 14.93 6.29 -33.91
N GLU A 6 15.77 5.50 -34.59
CA GLU A 6 15.43 4.78 -35.84
C GLU A 6 14.57 3.53 -35.64
N ASN A 7 14.20 3.17 -34.41
CA ASN A 7 13.41 1.97 -34.12
C ASN A 7 12.06 2.34 -33.51
N GLU A 8 10.98 1.94 -34.18
CA GLU A 8 9.63 1.95 -33.61
C GLU A 8 9.55 0.80 -32.58
N ILE A 9 9.40 1.16 -31.31
CA ILE A 9 9.29 0.20 -30.21
C ILE A 9 7.81 0.03 -29.87
N GLU A 10 7.28 -1.16 -30.11
CA GLU A 10 5.91 -1.50 -29.78
C GLU A 10 5.83 -2.11 -28.38
N LEU A 11 5.15 -1.43 -27.46
CA LEU A 11 4.87 -1.93 -26.12
C LEU A 11 3.44 -2.44 -26.05
N GLU A 12 3.27 -3.72 -25.73
CA GLU A 12 1.95 -4.34 -25.65
C GLU A 12 1.34 -4.17 -24.25
N PHE A 13 0.47 -3.17 -24.10
CA PHE A 13 -0.33 -3.00 -22.88
C PHE A 13 -1.57 -3.89 -22.91
N GLN A 14 -1.93 -4.45 -21.76
CA GLN A 14 -3.22 -5.10 -21.61
C GLN A 14 -4.35 -4.08 -21.55
N PRO A 15 -5.59 -4.44 -21.93
CA PRO A 15 -6.70 -3.50 -22.05
C PRO A 15 -6.91 -2.61 -20.81
N HIS A 16 -6.89 -3.17 -19.60
CA HIS A 16 -7.07 -2.43 -18.36
C HIS A 16 -5.90 -1.48 -18.06
N GLN A 17 -4.67 -1.88 -18.41
CA GLN A 17 -3.50 -1.04 -18.27
C GLN A 17 -3.56 0.13 -19.26
N PHE A 18 -3.93 -0.14 -20.51
CA PHE A 18 -4.08 0.88 -21.56
C PHE A 18 -5.17 1.89 -21.18
N ASP A 19 -6.34 1.40 -20.76
CA ASP A 19 -7.47 2.21 -20.31
C ASP A 19 -7.09 3.16 -19.17
N ALA A 20 -6.20 2.73 -18.26
CA ALA A 20 -5.75 3.58 -17.17
C ALA A 20 -4.65 4.57 -17.60
N MET A 21 -3.62 4.09 -18.30
CA MET A 21 -2.44 4.90 -18.62
C MET A 21 -2.76 5.97 -19.67
N TRP A 22 -3.54 5.63 -20.70
CA TRP A 22 -3.91 6.52 -21.81
C TRP A 22 -5.30 7.16 -21.70
N ALA A 23 -5.98 7.03 -20.56
CA ALA A 23 -7.23 7.75 -20.33
C ALA A 23 -7.09 9.27 -20.54
N ASP A 24 -8.11 9.86 -21.16
CA ASP A 24 -8.29 11.30 -21.33
C ASP A 24 -8.33 12.05 -19.99
N ALA A 25 -8.84 11.40 -18.94
CA ALA A 25 -8.90 11.94 -17.59
C ALA A 25 -7.50 12.27 -17.06
N PRO A 26 -7.29 13.46 -16.48
CA PRO A 26 -6.00 13.82 -15.90
C PRO A 26 -5.68 13.07 -14.61
N TYR A 27 -6.68 12.58 -13.89
CA TYR A 27 -6.54 12.01 -12.56
C TYR A 27 -7.05 10.57 -12.56
N VAL A 28 -6.16 9.60 -12.76
CA VAL A 28 -6.56 8.21 -12.95
C VAL A 28 -5.97 7.34 -11.85
N CYS A 29 -6.77 6.40 -11.36
CA CYS A 29 -6.33 5.32 -10.49
C CYS A 29 -6.55 3.99 -11.20
N LEU A 30 -5.48 3.21 -11.38
CA LEU A 30 -5.52 1.80 -11.74
C LEU A 30 -5.48 0.99 -10.45
N ALA A 31 -6.63 0.44 -10.07
CA ALA A 31 -6.77 -0.47 -8.95
C ALA A 31 -6.83 -1.90 -9.48
N THR A 32 -5.82 -2.71 -9.18
CA THR A 32 -5.86 -4.14 -9.51
C THR A 32 -5.47 -4.98 -8.32
N GLY A 33 -5.84 -6.25 -8.36
CA GLY A 33 -5.30 -7.22 -7.42
C GLY A 33 -3.78 -7.39 -7.54
N LEU A 34 -3.19 -8.14 -6.61
CA LEU A 34 -1.77 -8.45 -6.57
C LEU A 34 -1.31 -9.06 -7.89
N GLY A 35 -0.13 -8.67 -8.37
CA GLY A 35 0.36 -9.16 -9.66
C GLY A 35 -0.36 -8.64 -10.90
N GLY A 36 -1.33 -7.71 -10.81
CA GLY A 36 -2.08 -7.20 -11.98
C GLY A 36 -1.33 -6.29 -12.97
N GLY A 37 0.01 -6.24 -12.92
CA GLY A 37 0.84 -5.49 -13.88
C GLY A 37 0.86 -3.96 -13.66
N LYS A 38 0.61 -3.53 -12.44
CA LYS A 38 0.46 -2.13 -12.04
C LYS A 38 1.75 -1.30 -12.18
N THR A 39 2.82 -1.74 -11.50
CA THR A 39 4.10 -1.03 -11.47
C THR A 39 4.72 -0.94 -12.87
N TRP A 40 4.64 -2.03 -13.64
CA TRP A 40 5.06 -2.09 -15.04
C TRP A 40 4.39 -1.02 -15.92
N ALA A 41 3.07 -0.87 -15.78
CA ALA A 41 2.30 0.10 -16.56
C ALA A 41 2.62 1.55 -16.15
N GLY A 42 2.73 1.81 -14.84
CA GLY A 42 3.05 3.13 -14.31
C GLY A 42 4.45 3.61 -14.70
N ALA A 43 5.46 2.73 -14.67
CA ALA A 43 6.83 3.02 -15.07
C ALA A 43 6.92 3.45 -16.54
N ARG A 44 6.31 2.68 -17.44
CA ARG A 44 6.30 3.00 -18.87
C ARG A 44 5.52 4.29 -19.16
N TRP A 45 4.38 4.50 -18.49
CA TRP A 45 3.63 5.74 -18.64
C TRP A 45 4.43 6.97 -18.20
N ILE A 46 5.10 6.95 -17.04
CA ILE A 46 5.85 8.13 -16.58
C ILE A 46 7.04 8.42 -17.49
N LEU A 47 7.67 7.40 -18.06
CA LEU A 47 8.74 7.56 -19.05
C LEU A 47 8.23 8.15 -20.36
N THR A 48 7.10 7.68 -20.89
CA THR A 48 6.46 8.31 -22.06
C THR A 48 6.21 9.80 -21.81
N ARG A 49 5.72 10.15 -20.61
CA ARG A 49 5.51 11.56 -20.24
C ARG A 49 6.82 12.36 -20.16
N ALA A 50 7.89 11.76 -19.65
CA ALA A 50 9.20 12.39 -19.57
C ALA A 50 9.81 12.63 -20.96
N ILE A 51 9.61 11.69 -21.89
CA ILE A 51 10.07 11.80 -23.28
C ILE A 51 9.27 12.86 -24.04
N GLU A 52 7.95 12.90 -23.84
CA GLU A 52 7.06 13.86 -24.51
C GLU A 52 7.26 15.30 -23.98
N PHE A 53 7.53 15.45 -22.69
CA PHE A 53 7.66 16.75 -22.02
C PHE A 53 8.96 16.91 -21.20
N PRO A 54 10.13 16.79 -21.82
CA PRO A 54 11.40 16.72 -21.11
C PRO A 54 11.81 18.02 -20.40
N ASP A 55 11.16 19.15 -20.71
CA ASP A 55 11.39 20.41 -20.00
C ASP A 55 10.64 20.48 -18.65
N SER A 56 9.74 19.53 -18.40
CA SER A 56 9.01 19.38 -17.14
C SER A 56 9.73 18.44 -16.18
N LEU A 57 9.45 18.60 -14.89
CA LEU A 57 9.85 17.62 -13.89
C LEU A 57 8.72 16.62 -13.70
N HIS A 58 9.08 15.34 -13.69
CA HIS A 58 8.16 14.23 -13.46
C HIS A 58 8.41 13.64 -12.09
N LEU A 59 7.35 13.16 -11.43
CA LEU A 59 7.41 12.64 -10.07
C LEU A 59 6.99 11.17 -10.08
N VAL A 60 7.75 10.35 -9.37
CA VAL A 60 7.31 9.04 -8.91
C VAL A 60 7.29 9.06 -7.39
N THR A 61 6.18 8.61 -6.79
CA THR A 61 6.11 8.41 -5.35
C THR A 61 5.74 6.99 -5.00
N ILE A 62 6.32 6.48 -3.93
CA ILE A 62 5.94 5.25 -3.25
C ILE A 62 5.97 5.48 -1.74
N ASN A 63 5.57 4.49 -0.94
CA ASN A 63 5.51 4.60 0.51
C ASN A 63 6.87 5.03 1.11
N SER A 64 7.93 4.23 0.96
CA SER A 64 9.24 4.48 1.57
C SER A 64 10.39 4.51 0.54
N LEU A 65 11.51 5.15 0.88
CA LEU A 65 12.70 5.16 0.01
C LEU A 65 13.37 3.79 -0.15
N PRO A 66 13.45 2.94 0.88
CA PRO A 66 13.88 1.54 0.71
C PRO A 66 13.01 0.79 -0.29
N GLN A 67 11.67 0.85 -0.14
CA GLN A 67 10.76 0.21 -1.09
C GLN A 67 10.91 0.76 -2.51
N ALA A 68 11.21 2.06 -2.64
CA ALA A 68 11.51 2.66 -3.94
C ALA A 68 12.75 2.02 -4.61
N GLN A 69 13.78 1.69 -3.83
CA GLN A 69 15.00 1.05 -4.32
C GLN A 69 14.74 -0.42 -4.71
N ASP A 70 13.84 -1.10 -4.00
CA ASP A 70 13.55 -2.52 -4.25
C ASP A 70 12.54 -2.75 -5.39
N VAL A 71 11.64 -1.79 -5.64
CA VAL A 71 10.50 -1.97 -6.56
C VAL A 71 10.53 -0.97 -7.72
N VAL A 72 10.55 0.33 -7.41
CA VAL A 72 10.38 1.39 -8.42
C VAL A 72 11.62 1.58 -9.29
N VAL A 73 12.81 1.63 -8.68
CA VAL A 73 14.07 1.83 -9.40
C VAL A 73 14.32 0.67 -10.38
N PRO A 74 14.24 -0.62 -9.98
CA PRO A 74 14.42 -1.72 -10.92
C PRO A 74 13.39 -1.74 -12.05
N GLU A 75 12.14 -1.35 -11.78
CA GLU A 75 11.12 -1.32 -12.83
C GLU A 75 11.31 -0.15 -13.80
N LEU A 76 11.79 1.00 -13.30
CA LEU A 76 12.19 2.11 -14.17
C LEU A 76 13.42 1.76 -15.02
N ASP A 77 14.41 1.04 -14.46
CA ASP A 77 15.57 0.52 -15.21
C ASP A 77 15.13 -0.40 -16.36
N ARG A 78 14.27 -1.38 -16.08
CA ARG A 78 13.70 -2.25 -17.12
C ARG A 78 12.93 -1.44 -18.17
N ALA A 79 12.16 -0.45 -17.74
CA ALA A 79 11.35 0.34 -18.67
C ALA A 79 12.20 1.25 -19.57
N VAL A 80 13.34 1.79 -19.11
CA VAL A 80 14.27 2.53 -19.99
C VAL A 80 15.04 1.60 -20.92
N GLU A 81 15.39 0.38 -20.46
CA GLU A 81 16.03 -0.66 -21.27
C GLU A 81 15.10 -1.16 -22.39
N ASP A 82 13.84 -1.48 -22.07
CA ASP A 82 12.81 -1.88 -23.05
C ASP A 82 12.58 -0.81 -24.12
N LEU A 83 12.70 0.47 -23.75
CA LEU A 83 12.57 1.61 -24.64
C LEU A 83 13.88 1.97 -25.36
N GLY A 84 14.98 1.25 -25.11
CA GLY A 84 16.29 1.50 -25.73
C GLY A 84 16.84 2.90 -25.46
N LEU A 85 16.52 3.50 -24.31
CA LEU A 85 16.88 4.88 -24.00
C LEU A 85 18.23 4.97 -23.31
N GLU A 86 19.02 5.99 -23.67
CA GLU A 86 20.18 6.36 -22.86
C GLU A 86 19.69 6.99 -21.55
N PHE A 87 20.17 6.49 -20.42
CA PHE A 87 19.76 6.96 -19.11
C PHE A 87 20.92 7.01 -18.12
N ARG A 88 20.70 7.75 -17.03
CA ARG A 88 21.60 7.77 -15.88
C ARG A 88 20.83 8.06 -14.60
N TRP A 89 21.34 7.54 -13.50
CA TRP A 89 20.85 7.87 -12.17
C TRP A 89 21.75 8.88 -11.47
N GLU A 90 21.14 9.83 -10.78
CA GLU A 90 21.81 10.60 -9.73
C GLU A 90 21.07 10.38 -8.41
N SER A 91 21.81 10.24 -7.32
CA SER A 91 21.23 10.13 -5.99
C SER A 91 21.90 11.11 -5.04
N LYS A 92 21.08 12.03 -4.49
CA LYS A 92 21.51 12.95 -3.43
C LYS A 92 20.67 12.70 -2.19
N ARG A 93 21.34 12.44 -1.06
CA ARG A 93 20.67 12.09 0.21
C ARG A 93 19.72 10.91 0.07
N GLN A 94 20.15 9.87 -0.67
CA GLN A 94 19.37 8.65 -0.94
C GLN A 94 18.03 8.90 -1.67
N ARG A 95 17.93 9.98 -2.46
CA ARG A 95 16.76 10.31 -3.27
C ARG A 95 17.11 10.11 -4.74
N PRO A 96 16.65 9.01 -5.37
CA PRO A 96 16.95 8.73 -6.75
C PRO A 96 16.29 9.75 -7.69
N ASN A 97 17.07 10.19 -8.67
CA ASN A 97 16.62 10.94 -9.82
C ASN A 97 17.08 10.19 -11.07
N LEU A 98 16.12 9.80 -11.90
CA LEU A 98 16.39 9.22 -13.21
C LEU A 98 16.45 10.35 -14.25
N TYR A 99 17.50 10.36 -15.03
CA TYR A 99 17.64 11.21 -16.20
C TYR A 99 17.61 10.35 -17.45
N VAL A 100 16.76 10.70 -18.41
CA VAL A 100 16.59 9.96 -19.66
C VAL A 100 16.87 10.90 -20.83
N TYR A 101 17.72 10.49 -21.76
CA TYR A 101 18.09 11.30 -22.91
C TYR A 101 17.06 11.14 -24.03
N THR A 102 16.48 12.25 -24.49
CA THR A 102 15.46 12.27 -25.56
C THR A 102 16.06 12.48 -26.95
N GLY A 103 17.39 12.47 -27.08
CA GLY A 103 18.13 12.75 -28.33
C GLY A 103 18.66 14.18 -28.45
N ASP A 104 18.09 15.13 -27.68
CA ASP A 104 18.50 16.54 -27.66
C ASP A 104 18.64 17.12 -26.24
N ARG A 105 17.93 16.55 -25.27
CA ARG A 105 17.88 17.01 -23.87
C ARG A 105 17.70 15.85 -22.91
N TRP A 106 17.93 16.12 -21.63
CA TRP A 106 17.73 15.17 -20.55
C TRP A 106 16.40 15.46 -19.84
N ALA A 107 15.46 14.53 -19.91
CA ALA A 107 14.24 14.54 -19.10
C ALA A 107 14.56 14.07 -17.68
N GLU A 108 13.89 14.63 -16.67
CA GLU A 108 14.12 14.25 -15.25
C GLU A 108 12.85 13.66 -14.61
N VAL A 109 13.00 12.45 -14.07
CA VAL A 109 12.01 11.76 -13.23
C VAL A 109 12.55 11.62 -11.81
N ARG A 110 11.86 12.22 -10.84
CA ARG A 110 12.25 12.19 -9.42
C ARG A 110 11.52 11.11 -8.66
N VAL A 111 12.23 10.22 -7.98
CA VAL A 111 11.64 9.21 -7.11
C VAL A 111 11.64 9.70 -5.66
N ARG A 112 10.47 9.76 -5.01
CA ARG A 112 10.31 10.29 -3.64
C ARG A 112 9.45 9.36 -2.78
N SER A 113 9.66 9.43 -1.47
CA SER A 113 8.83 8.74 -0.48
C SER A 113 7.74 9.67 0.04
N THR A 114 6.53 9.13 0.21
CA THR A 114 5.41 9.87 0.81
C THR A 114 5.54 10.05 2.33
N TRP A 115 6.38 9.26 3.01
CA TRP A 115 6.77 9.47 4.42
C TRP A 115 7.70 10.66 4.65
N HIS A 116 8.28 11.22 3.59
CA HIS A 116 9.11 12.42 3.66
C HIS A 116 8.56 13.53 2.75
N PRO A 117 7.40 14.14 3.07
CA PRO A 117 6.73 15.11 2.21
C PRO A 117 7.61 16.30 1.82
N ASP A 118 8.53 16.72 2.67
CA ASP A 118 9.46 17.81 2.40
C ASP A 118 10.35 17.57 1.19
N SER A 119 10.59 16.31 0.83
CA SER A 119 11.35 15.93 -0.37
C SER A 119 10.59 16.13 -1.69
N ILE A 120 9.26 16.22 -1.60
CA ILE A 120 8.32 16.48 -2.69
C ILE A 120 8.04 18.00 -2.80
N ARG A 121 8.18 18.73 -1.69
CA ARG A 121 8.04 20.20 -1.68
C ARG A 121 9.14 20.86 -2.53
N GLY A 122 8.81 22.02 -3.10
CA GLY A 122 9.75 22.85 -3.87
C GLY A 122 9.34 22.98 -5.34
N PRO A 123 9.62 21.99 -6.19
CA PRO A 123 9.36 22.06 -7.63
C PRO A 123 7.86 21.94 -7.97
N GLU A 124 7.53 22.29 -9.20
CA GLU A 124 6.26 21.94 -9.83
C GLU A 124 6.46 20.73 -10.74
N TYR A 125 5.49 19.81 -10.72
CA TYR A 125 5.55 18.59 -11.52
C TYR A 125 4.52 18.66 -12.66
N GLY A 126 4.90 18.15 -13.83
CA GLY A 126 4.02 18.03 -14.99
C GLY A 126 3.31 16.68 -15.05
N SER A 127 3.92 15.62 -14.51
CA SER A 127 3.25 14.33 -14.36
C SER A 127 3.68 13.64 -13.09
N TRP A 128 2.78 12.87 -12.51
CA TRP A 128 3.02 12.16 -11.28
C TRP A 128 2.50 10.72 -11.36
N TRP A 129 3.40 9.76 -11.21
CA TRP A 129 3.04 8.37 -10.95
C TRP A 129 3.14 8.09 -9.45
N GLY A 130 2.03 7.73 -8.81
CA GLY A 130 2.02 7.23 -7.44
C GLY A 130 1.86 5.72 -7.46
N ASP A 131 2.86 4.98 -6.98
CA ASP A 131 2.82 3.52 -6.86
C ASP A 131 2.49 3.09 -5.43
N GLU A 132 1.80 1.96 -5.30
CA GLU A 132 1.25 1.42 -4.05
C GLU A 132 0.62 2.50 -3.15
N VAL A 133 -0.27 3.30 -3.75
CA VAL A 133 -0.87 4.48 -3.10
C VAL A 133 -1.69 4.13 -1.87
N ARG A 134 -2.20 2.90 -1.77
CA ARG A 134 -2.83 2.33 -0.58
C ARG A 134 -1.97 2.55 0.68
N ASP A 135 -0.67 2.28 0.60
CA ASP A 135 0.23 2.31 1.75
C ASP A 135 0.87 3.69 1.96
N ALA A 136 0.64 4.61 1.03
CA ALA A 136 1.30 5.91 1.02
C ALA A 136 0.77 6.85 2.12
N GLY A 137 1.68 7.62 2.72
CA GLY A 137 1.35 8.65 3.69
C GLY A 137 0.43 9.73 3.09
N ARG A 138 -0.76 9.91 3.68
CA ARG A 138 -1.79 10.86 3.20
C ARG A 138 -1.25 12.27 3.00
N GLU A 139 -0.41 12.76 3.91
CA GLU A 139 0.21 14.09 3.78
C GLU A 139 1.07 14.19 2.52
N GLY A 140 1.93 13.19 2.27
CA GLY A 140 2.80 13.15 1.09
C GLY A 140 2.00 13.19 -0.22
N LEU A 141 0.90 12.44 -0.28
CA LEU A 141 -0.02 12.46 -1.44
C LEU A 141 -0.63 13.85 -1.65
N LEU A 142 -1.11 14.50 -0.59
CA LEU A 142 -1.68 15.85 -0.67
C LEU A 142 -0.64 16.90 -1.09
N VAL A 143 0.60 16.77 -0.61
CA VAL A 143 1.71 17.62 -1.04
C VAL A 143 2.02 17.43 -2.51
N ALA A 144 2.13 16.18 -2.99
CA ALA A 144 2.35 15.90 -4.42
C ALA A 144 1.22 16.48 -5.29
N MET A 145 -0.04 16.29 -4.90
CA MET A 145 -1.19 16.90 -5.57
C MET A 145 -1.07 18.43 -5.66
N GLY A 146 -0.69 19.09 -4.57
CA GLY A 146 -0.50 20.54 -4.54
C GLY A 146 0.61 21.03 -5.47
N ARG A 147 1.55 20.16 -5.87
CA ARG A 147 2.68 20.47 -6.77
C ARG A 147 2.46 20.08 -8.22
N LEU A 148 1.39 19.35 -8.53
CA LEU A 148 1.05 18.90 -9.88
C LEU A 148 0.38 20.04 -10.69
N ARG A 149 1.20 20.94 -11.23
CA ARG A 149 0.72 22.17 -11.90
C ARG A 149 1.68 22.77 -12.93
N CYS A 150 2.73 22.05 -13.33
CA CYS A 150 3.71 22.56 -14.28
C CYS A 150 3.03 22.92 -15.61
N LYS A 151 3.37 24.09 -16.18
CA LYS A 151 2.81 24.58 -17.46
C LYS A 151 3.55 24.09 -18.70
N LYS A 152 4.61 23.30 -18.52
CA LYS A 152 5.43 22.76 -19.62
C LYS A 152 4.93 21.40 -20.12
N VAL A 153 3.69 21.05 -19.80
CA VAL A 153 2.99 19.84 -20.26
C VAL A 153 1.65 20.25 -20.86
N ASP A 154 1.02 19.37 -21.65
CA ASP A 154 -0.35 19.55 -22.14
C ASP A 154 -1.33 19.81 -21.00
N VAL A 155 -1.35 18.89 -20.03
CA VAL A 155 -2.19 18.91 -18.83
C VAL A 155 -1.37 18.25 -17.72
N PRO A 156 -1.34 18.81 -16.50
CA PRO A 156 -0.80 18.11 -15.35
C PRO A 156 -1.64 16.87 -15.02
N ARG A 157 -1.03 15.68 -15.05
CA ARG A 157 -1.73 14.39 -14.87
C ARG A 157 -1.11 13.56 -13.76
N TYR A 158 -1.93 12.78 -13.06
CA TYR A 158 -1.43 11.67 -12.27
C TYR A 158 -2.01 10.33 -12.73
N ARG A 159 -1.20 9.30 -12.54
CA ARG A 159 -1.60 7.90 -12.53
C ARG A 159 -1.27 7.33 -11.17
N TRP A 160 -2.27 6.81 -10.49
CA TRP A 160 -2.09 6.06 -9.28
C TRP A 160 -2.24 4.59 -9.59
N THR A 161 -1.34 3.78 -9.09
CA THR A 161 -1.36 2.33 -9.20
C THR A 161 -1.41 1.77 -7.79
N THR A 162 -2.38 0.89 -7.53
CA THR A 162 -2.63 0.42 -6.17
C THR A 162 -3.47 -0.85 -6.13
N THR A 163 -3.48 -1.52 -4.99
CA THR A 163 -4.57 -2.41 -4.56
C THR A 163 -5.60 -1.60 -3.73
N THR A 164 -6.85 -2.04 -3.60
CA THR A 164 -7.93 -1.28 -2.93
C THR A 164 -7.97 -1.50 -1.42
N ASN A 165 -8.04 -0.50 -0.56
CA ASN A 165 -8.20 -0.73 0.89
C ASN A 165 -9.41 0.01 1.44
N GLY A 166 -10.46 -0.72 1.82
CA GLY A 166 -11.59 -0.14 2.51
C GLY A 166 -12.13 1.15 1.89
N HIS A 167 -12.48 2.13 2.72
CA HIS A 167 -12.91 3.47 2.28
C HIS A 167 -11.83 4.53 2.55
N ASP A 168 -10.65 4.33 1.95
CA ASP A 168 -9.51 5.24 2.04
C ASP A 168 -9.61 6.47 1.11
N LEU A 169 -8.50 7.22 0.96
CA LEU A 169 -8.41 8.38 0.07
C LEU A 169 -8.68 8.01 -1.40
N ILE A 170 -8.32 6.79 -1.84
CA ILE A 170 -8.58 6.33 -3.20
C ILE A 170 -10.09 6.20 -3.37
N TRP A 171 -10.78 5.56 -2.43
CA TRP A 171 -12.23 5.44 -2.47
C TRP A 171 -12.91 6.83 -2.47
N GLU A 172 -12.53 7.71 -1.55
CA GLU A 172 -13.10 9.06 -1.43
C GLU A 172 -12.99 9.85 -2.74
N ARG A 173 -11.85 9.72 -3.43
CA ARG A 173 -11.54 10.53 -4.61
C ARG A 173 -12.04 9.93 -5.91
N HIS A 174 -11.94 8.61 -6.05
CA HIS A 174 -12.11 7.92 -7.32
C HIS A 174 -13.35 7.03 -7.39
N LYS A 175 -13.95 6.66 -6.24
CA LYS A 175 -15.09 5.73 -6.18
C LYS A 175 -16.38 6.33 -5.63
N LYS A 176 -16.33 7.03 -4.49
CA LYS A 176 -17.49 7.49 -3.69
C LYS A 176 -18.59 8.19 -4.50
N GLU A 177 -18.18 9.07 -5.42
CA GLU A 177 -19.11 9.85 -6.26
C GLU A 177 -18.97 9.50 -7.75
N ALA A 178 -18.37 8.35 -8.08
CA ALA A 178 -18.17 7.94 -9.47
C ALA A 178 -19.35 7.11 -9.96
N THR A 179 -19.66 7.24 -11.25
CA THR A 179 -20.62 6.39 -11.96
C THR A 179 -19.87 5.35 -12.76
N LEU A 180 -20.40 4.12 -12.84
CA LEU A 180 -19.88 3.10 -13.74
C LEU A 180 -20.09 3.58 -15.18
N GLU A 181 -19.01 3.86 -15.89
CA GLU A 181 -19.02 4.38 -17.26
C GLU A 181 -19.01 3.23 -18.26
N ARG A 182 -18.13 2.25 -18.04
CA ARG A 182 -17.92 1.12 -18.93
C ARG A 182 -17.56 -0.13 -18.14
N THR A 183 -18.01 -1.29 -18.62
CA THR A 183 -17.56 -2.61 -18.16
C THR A 183 -17.34 -3.49 -19.38
N TYR A 184 -16.29 -4.30 -19.35
CA TYR A 184 -16.08 -5.39 -20.31
C TYR A 184 -15.52 -6.60 -19.58
N THR A 185 -15.77 -7.77 -20.12
CA THR A 185 -15.28 -9.04 -19.57
C THR A 185 -14.03 -9.44 -20.33
N ASP A 186 -12.95 -9.75 -19.62
CA ASP A 186 -11.75 -10.32 -20.22
C ASP A 186 -12.05 -11.77 -20.65
N GLU A 187 -11.84 -12.08 -21.93
CA GLU A 187 -12.24 -13.37 -22.52
C GLU A 187 -11.48 -14.56 -21.92
N ARG A 188 -10.24 -14.34 -21.49
CA ARG A 188 -9.38 -15.39 -20.93
C ARG A 188 -9.78 -15.76 -19.51
N SER A 189 -9.92 -14.75 -18.65
CA SER A 189 -10.19 -14.95 -17.22
C SER A 189 -11.67 -15.01 -16.88
N GLY A 190 -12.55 -14.53 -17.78
CA GLY A 190 -13.97 -14.35 -17.49
C GLY A 190 -14.25 -13.27 -16.43
N LYS A 191 -13.24 -12.46 -16.05
CA LYS A 191 -13.37 -11.41 -15.05
C LYS A 191 -13.72 -10.08 -15.69
N ASP A 192 -14.56 -9.31 -15.00
CA ASP A 192 -14.94 -7.98 -15.46
C ASP A 192 -13.87 -6.94 -15.13
N VAL A 193 -13.57 -6.09 -16.11
CA VAL A 193 -12.86 -4.82 -15.92
C VAL A 193 -13.90 -3.70 -15.83
N ARG A 194 -13.87 -2.93 -14.75
CA ARG A 194 -14.86 -1.89 -14.44
C ARG A 194 -14.22 -0.51 -14.47
N ILE A 195 -14.78 0.39 -15.26
CA ILE A 195 -14.28 1.76 -15.41
C ILE A 195 -15.31 2.72 -14.83
N TRP A 196 -14.89 3.46 -13.81
CA TRP A 196 -15.73 4.43 -13.11
C TRP A 196 -15.24 5.84 -13.38
N ARG A 197 -16.17 6.75 -13.63
CA ARG A 197 -15.88 8.16 -13.87
C ARG A 197 -16.50 9.05 -12.83
N GLY A 198 -15.69 9.95 -12.27
CA GLY A 198 -16.14 10.94 -11.31
C GLY A 198 -17.06 11.98 -11.95
N LYS A 199 -17.99 12.55 -11.16
CA LYS A 199 -18.97 13.57 -11.62
C LYS A 199 -18.36 14.69 -12.47
N ASN A 200 -17.17 15.18 -12.11
CA ASN A 200 -16.50 16.28 -12.81
C ASN A 200 -15.74 15.86 -14.08
N GLN A 201 -15.86 14.59 -14.50
CA GLN A 201 -15.21 13.97 -15.67
C GLN A 201 -13.67 13.99 -15.65
N LYS A 202 -13.03 14.57 -14.61
CA LYS A 202 -11.58 14.68 -14.50
C LYS A 202 -10.93 13.48 -13.83
N ARG A 203 -11.74 12.62 -13.19
CA ARG A 203 -11.28 11.47 -12.42
C ARG A 203 -11.81 10.18 -13.01
N LEU A 204 -10.92 9.19 -13.12
CA LEU A 204 -11.28 7.85 -13.55
C LEU A 204 -10.65 6.81 -12.62
N LEU A 205 -11.33 5.69 -12.48
CA LEU A 205 -10.89 4.51 -11.77
C LEU A 205 -11.05 3.31 -12.71
N VAL A 206 -9.97 2.61 -13.00
CA VAL A 206 -10.01 1.30 -13.64
C VAL A 206 -9.83 0.25 -12.56
N GLN A 207 -10.78 -0.67 -12.43
CA GLN A 207 -10.70 -1.83 -11.54
C GLN A 207 -10.58 -3.11 -12.36
N ALA A 208 -9.57 -3.92 -12.07
CA ALA A 208 -9.37 -5.22 -12.71
C ALA A 208 -8.90 -6.27 -11.70
N ALA A 209 -9.38 -7.50 -11.83
CA ALA A 209 -8.89 -8.62 -11.02
C ALA A 209 -7.47 -9.03 -11.42
N THR A 210 -6.80 -9.75 -10.53
CA THR A 210 -5.47 -10.34 -10.75
C THR A 210 -5.44 -11.21 -12.00
N ASP A 211 -6.48 -12.03 -12.20
CA ASP A 211 -6.59 -12.96 -13.32
C ASP A 211 -6.71 -12.26 -14.68
N VAL A 212 -7.01 -10.96 -14.72
CA VAL A 212 -7.02 -10.21 -15.99
C VAL A 212 -5.60 -10.08 -16.53
N ASN A 213 -4.56 -10.08 -15.67
CA ASN A 213 -3.18 -10.07 -16.13
C ASN A 213 -2.76 -11.43 -16.70
N ARG A 214 -2.53 -11.51 -18.02
CA ARG A 214 -2.05 -12.72 -18.70
C ARG A 214 -0.69 -13.24 -18.26
N PHE A 215 0.12 -12.41 -17.60
CA PHE A 215 1.45 -12.78 -17.12
C PHE A 215 1.45 -13.30 -15.67
N VAL A 216 0.29 -13.36 -15.00
CA VAL A 216 0.22 -13.97 -13.67
C VAL A 216 0.30 -15.49 -13.79
N HIS A 217 1.01 -16.14 -12.87
CA HIS A 217 1.09 -17.60 -12.83
C HIS A 217 -0.29 -18.19 -12.51
N GLU A 218 -0.65 -19.30 -13.16
CA GLU A 218 -2.00 -19.90 -13.07
C GLU A 218 -2.40 -20.19 -11.62
N ASP A 219 -1.48 -20.72 -10.81
CA ASP A 219 -1.75 -21.07 -9.40
C ASP A 219 -1.75 -19.87 -8.43
N TYR A 220 -1.44 -18.65 -8.88
CA TYR A 220 -1.25 -17.51 -7.98
C TYR A 220 -2.53 -17.12 -7.25
N THR A 221 -3.68 -17.16 -7.93
CA THR A 221 -4.95 -16.80 -7.30
C THR A 221 -5.44 -17.87 -6.34
N THR A 222 -5.16 -19.14 -6.59
CA THR A 222 -5.39 -20.22 -5.62
C THR A 222 -4.57 -20.01 -4.35
N LEU A 223 -3.29 -19.64 -4.48
CA LEU A 223 -2.45 -19.31 -3.32
C LEU A 223 -3.01 -18.13 -2.51
N LEU A 224 -3.57 -17.11 -3.16
CA LEU A 224 -4.21 -16.00 -2.44
C LEU A 224 -5.44 -16.49 -1.66
N GLU A 225 -6.27 -17.35 -2.24
CA GLU A 225 -7.46 -17.89 -1.58
C GLU A 225 -7.13 -18.82 -0.40
N GLU A 226 -6.01 -19.56 -0.46
CA GLU A 226 -5.58 -20.44 0.62
C GLU A 226 -4.96 -19.69 1.80
N ASN A 227 -4.27 -18.57 1.54
CA ASN A 227 -3.50 -17.84 2.56
C ASN A 227 -4.24 -16.64 3.17
N TYR A 228 -5.24 -16.09 2.49
CA TYR A 228 -6.02 -14.95 2.97
C TYR A 228 -7.44 -15.38 3.36
N ASP A 229 -8.04 -14.68 4.32
CA ASP A 229 -9.47 -14.86 4.58
C ASP A 229 -10.31 -14.42 3.36
N PRO A 230 -11.56 -14.90 3.21
CA PRO A 230 -12.34 -14.67 2.00
C PRO A 230 -12.64 -13.21 1.65
N GLU A 231 -12.63 -12.28 2.62
CA GLU A 231 -12.83 -10.85 2.33
C GLU A 231 -11.50 -10.23 1.88
N LEU A 232 -10.41 -10.50 2.58
CA LEU A 232 -9.09 -10.02 2.19
C LEU A 232 -8.64 -10.63 0.85
N ALA A 233 -8.92 -11.90 0.60
CA ALA A 233 -8.67 -12.54 -0.69
C ALA A 233 -9.41 -11.83 -1.83
N ARG A 234 -10.68 -11.45 -1.63
CA ARG A 234 -11.43 -10.67 -2.62
C ARG A 234 -10.84 -9.27 -2.81
N GLN A 235 -10.42 -8.61 -1.74
CA GLN A 235 -9.75 -7.31 -1.84
C GLN A 235 -8.43 -7.40 -2.62
N GLU A 236 -7.57 -8.35 -2.26
CA GLU A 236 -6.25 -8.53 -2.88
C GLU A 236 -6.31 -9.16 -4.27
N ARG A 237 -7.35 -9.93 -4.59
CA ARG A 237 -7.52 -10.54 -5.92
C ARG A 237 -8.34 -9.66 -6.86
N ASP A 238 -9.53 -9.24 -6.44
CA ASP A 238 -10.55 -8.63 -7.31
C ASP A 238 -10.53 -7.09 -7.26
N ALA A 239 -9.65 -6.50 -6.42
CA ALA A 239 -9.54 -5.06 -6.23
C ALA A 239 -10.87 -4.39 -5.85
N GLU A 240 -11.65 -5.06 -5.00
CA GLU A 240 -12.93 -4.53 -4.52
C GLU A 240 -12.73 -3.62 -3.30
N PHE A 241 -13.52 -2.55 -3.22
CA PHE A 241 -13.57 -1.69 -2.03
C PHE A 241 -14.50 -2.34 -1.02
N ILE A 242 -13.95 -3.28 -0.25
CA ILE A 242 -14.71 -4.03 0.75
C ILE A 242 -14.64 -3.25 2.06
N THR A 243 -15.79 -3.01 2.68
CA THR A 243 -15.80 -2.56 4.08
C THR A 243 -15.51 -3.79 4.94
N LEU A 244 -14.25 -3.99 5.31
CA LEU A 244 -13.95 -4.73 6.52
C LEU A 244 -14.69 -3.96 7.62
N GLY A 245 -15.74 -4.56 8.21
CA GLY A 245 -16.56 -3.87 9.21
C GLY A 245 -15.70 -3.23 10.31
N ASN A 246 -16.26 -2.36 11.14
CA ASN A 246 -15.56 -1.63 12.23
C ASN A 246 -14.77 -2.50 13.25
N LEU A 247 -14.63 -3.80 13.02
CA LEU A 247 -13.79 -4.74 13.75
C LEU A 247 -12.33 -4.60 13.30
N VAL A 248 -11.51 -4.05 14.20
CA VAL A 248 -10.05 -3.99 14.05
C VAL A 248 -9.44 -5.40 13.97
N TYR A 249 -10.06 -6.39 14.63
CA TYR A 249 -9.65 -7.80 14.65
C TYR A 249 -10.71 -8.72 14.02
N TYR A 250 -11.03 -8.52 12.74
CA TYR A 250 -12.07 -9.31 12.04
C TYR A 250 -11.73 -10.81 11.91
N ALA A 251 -10.46 -11.19 12.02
CA ALA A 251 -10.01 -12.58 11.99
C ALA A 251 -10.27 -13.33 13.32
N PHE A 252 -10.62 -12.63 14.40
CA PHE A 252 -10.96 -13.27 15.67
C PHE A 252 -12.29 -14.02 15.56
N ASN A 253 -12.27 -15.29 15.93
CA ASN A 253 -13.43 -16.17 15.89
C ASN A 253 -13.55 -16.94 17.21
N PHE A 254 -14.68 -16.82 17.91
CA PHE A 254 -14.90 -17.49 19.19
C PHE A 254 -14.69 -19.01 19.13
N ALA A 255 -15.12 -19.68 18.06
CA ALA A 255 -14.97 -21.14 17.95
C ALA A 255 -13.53 -21.59 17.69
N ARG A 256 -12.66 -20.70 17.19
CA ARG A 256 -11.24 -21.02 16.90
C ARG A 256 -10.27 -20.47 17.94
N ASN A 257 -10.58 -19.31 18.51
CA ASN A 257 -9.66 -18.54 19.35
C ASN A 257 -10.05 -18.56 20.83
N VAL A 258 -11.22 -19.10 21.18
CA VAL A 258 -11.64 -19.29 22.57
C VAL A 258 -11.82 -20.77 22.84
N SER A 259 -11.12 -21.25 23.87
CA SER A 259 -11.24 -22.64 24.30
C SER A 259 -11.32 -22.73 25.81
N ASP A 260 -12.28 -23.52 26.30
CA ASP A 260 -12.38 -23.90 27.71
C ASP A 260 -11.22 -24.81 28.15
N SER A 261 -10.34 -25.26 27.26
CA SER A 261 -9.13 -26.00 27.64
C SER A 261 -8.00 -25.10 28.13
N VAL A 262 -8.05 -23.80 27.84
CA VAL A 262 -7.01 -22.85 28.27
C VAL A 262 -7.11 -22.67 29.77
N ARG A 263 -6.06 -23.05 30.49
CA ARG A 263 -5.94 -22.97 31.94
C ARG A 263 -4.58 -22.43 32.30
N TYR A 264 -4.56 -21.56 33.31
CA TYR A 264 -3.33 -21.11 33.93
C TYR A 264 -2.58 -22.31 34.54
N ASP A 265 -1.32 -22.46 34.15
CA ASP A 265 -0.37 -23.40 34.75
C ASP A 265 0.60 -22.65 35.69
N PRO A 266 0.55 -22.89 37.01
CA PRO A 266 1.46 -22.27 37.97
C PRO A 266 2.95 -22.56 37.75
N ALA A 267 3.28 -23.63 37.02
CA ALA A 267 4.67 -23.98 36.69
C ALA A 267 5.18 -23.29 35.42
N GLY A 268 4.29 -22.73 34.59
CA GLY A 268 4.63 -22.08 33.34
C GLY A 268 5.15 -20.66 33.50
N GLY A 269 5.94 -20.20 32.51
CA GLY A 269 6.36 -18.81 32.41
C GLY A 269 5.17 -17.86 32.25
N LEU A 270 5.26 -16.66 32.81
CA LEU A 270 4.22 -15.64 32.72
C LEU A 270 4.70 -14.40 31.96
N ILE A 271 3.91 -14.02 30.97
CA ILE A 271 4.00 -12.74 30.27
C ILE A 271 2.79 -11.91 30.71
N VAL A 272 3.03 -10.65 31.09
CA VAL A 272 2.00 -9.70 31.47
C VAL A 272 2.05 -8.54 30.50
N ALA A 273 0.99 -8.36 29.72
CA ALA A 273 0.81 -7.17 28.88
C ALA A 273 -0.11 -6.20 29.62
N LEU A 274 0.43 -5.06 30.02
CA LEU A 274 -0.23 -4.06 30.85
C LEU A 274 -0.56 -2.81 30.02
N ASP A 275 -1.81 -2.40 30.05
CA ASP A 275 -2.27 -1.09 29.59
C ASP A 275 -2.32 -0.15 30.80
N PHE A 276 -1.44 0.87 30.82
CA PHE A 276 -1.29 1.80 31.94
C PHE A 276 -2.43 2.85 32.02
N ASN A 277 -3.53 2.67 31.31
CA ASN A 277 -4.71 3.52 31.40
C ASN A 277 -5.18 3.74 32.84
N VAL A 278 -5.62 4.97 33.12
CA VAL A 278 -6.06 5.40 34.46
C VAL A 278 -7.32 4.64 34.90
N GLU A 279 -8.24 4.38 33.96
CA GLU A 279 -9.48 3.65 34.22
C GLU A 279 -10.12 3.12 32.91
N PRO A 280 -10.35 1.80 32.76
CA PRO A 280 -9.79 0.74 33.60
C PRO A 280 -8.30 0.56 33.34
N CYS A 281 -7.55 0.16 34.37
CA CYS A 281 -6.20 -0.37 34.19
C CYS A 281 -6.32 -1.88 33.93
N VAL A 282 -5.79 -2.34 32.79
CA VAL A 282 -6.03 -3.70 32.28
C VAL A 282 -4.72 -4.44 32.11
N ALA A 283 -4.68 -5.70 32.56
CA ALA A 283 -3.58 -6.61 32.32
C ALA A 283 -4.06 -7.92 31.70
N THR A 284 -3.44 -8.30 30.58
CA THR A 284 -3.61 -9.60 29.95
C THR A 284 -2.51 -10.54 30.45
N ILE A 285 -2.92 -11.72 30.92
CA ILE A 285 -2.04 -12.74 31.48
C ILE A 285 -1.84 -13.84 30.44
N ILE A 286 -0.59 -14.04 30.04
CA ILE A 286 -0.21 -14.84 28.87
C ILE A 286 0.78 -15.93 29.27
N GLN A 287 0.61 -17.12 28.69
CA GLN A 287 1.59 -18.22 28.74
C GLN A 287 1.89 -18.72 27.32
N GLU A 288 3.15 -19.02 27.07
CA GLU A 288 3.59 -19.71 25.85
C GLU A 288 3.58 -21.21 26.10
N VAL A 289 2.73 -21.95 25.39
CA VAL A 289 2.54 -23.39 25.58
C VAL A 289 2.71 -24.09 24.24
N ALA A 290 3.70 -24.97 24.13
CA ALA A 290 3.98 -25.76 22.92
C ALA A 290 4.14 -24.94 21.62
N GLY A 291 4.61 -23.69 21.72
CA GLY A 291 4.77 -22.78 20.59
C GLY A 291 3.53 -21.94 20.25
N GLU A 292 2.48 -22.03 21.07
CA GLU A 292 1.28 -21.19 20.97
C GLU A 292 1.21 -20.17 22.11
N THR A 293 0.72 -18.97 21.78
CA THR A 293 0.46 -17.89 22.76
C THR A 293 -0.96 -18.03 23.31
N TRP A 294 -1.08 -18.31 24.60
CA TRP A 294 -2.37 -18.48 25.28
C TRP A 294 -2.65 -17.32 26.23
N VAL A 295 -3.82 -16.69 26.09
CA VAL A 295 -4.35 -15.76 27.10
C VAL A 295 -5.05 -16.57 28.17
N VAL A 296 -4.40 -16.74 29.32
CA VAL A 296 -4.90 -17.58 30.43
C VAL A 296 -5.72 -16.80 31.46
N GLY A 297 -5.75 -15.47 31.33
CA GLY A 297 -6.60 -14.63 32.16
C GLY A 297 -6.50 -13.15 31.81
N GLU A 298 -7.47 -12.40 32.33
CA GLU A 298 -7.53 -10.95 32.22
C GLU A 298 -7.83 -10.37 33.60
N ILE A 299 -7.17 -9.26 33.92
CA ILE A 299 -7.44 -8.40 35.06
C ILE A 299 -7.87 -7.05 34.52
N SER A 300 -9.05 -6.60 34.91
CA SER A 300 -9.56 -5.27 34.60
C SER A 300 -10.00 -4.62 35.90
N MET A 301 -9.38 -3.49 36.25
CA MET A 301 -9.62 -2.78 37.51
C MET A 301 -10.16 -1.39 37.22
N GLU A 302 -11.38 -1.13 37.70
CA GLU A 302 -11.97 0.21 37.80
C GLU A 302 -11.43 0.90 39.06
N GLY A 303 -10.70 2.01 38.89
CA GLY A 303 -10.02 2.71 39.98
C GLY A 303 -8.80 1.99 40.57
N GLY A 304 -7.87 2.75 41.15
CA GLY A 304 -6.72 2.22 41.90
C GLY A 304 -5.43 1.99 41.10
N GLY A 305 -5.46 2.19 39.77
CA GLY A 305 -4.28 2.17 38.88
C GLY A 305 -3.45 0.89 38.96
N THR A 306 -2.17 0.98 38.61
CA THR A 306 -1.25 -0.17 38.54
C THR A 306 -1.14 -0.96 39.84
N SER A 307 -1.21 -0.30 41.01
CA SER A 307 -1.12 -0.96 42.32
C SER A 307 -2.27 -1.93 42.56
N ALA A 308 -3.48 -1.59 42.12
CA ALA A 308 -4.65 -2.45 42.23
C ALA A 308 -4.51 -3.69 41.32
N VAL A 309 -4.02 -3.49 40.09
CA VAL A 309 -3.73 -4.58 39.15
C VAL A 309 -2.65 -5.52 39.69
N ILE A 310 -1.58 -4.99 40.32
CA ILE A 310 -0.53 -5.80 40.95
C ILE A 310 -1.10 -6.66 42.08
N ALA A 311 -1.91 -6.08 42.97
CA ALA A 311 -2.51 -6.83 44.07
C ALA A 311 -3.42 -7.96 43.56
N GLU A 312 -4.23 -7.67 42.54
CA GLU A 312 -5.13 -8.66 41.94
C GLU A 312 -4.36 -9.74 41.17
N PHE A 313 -3.27 -9.37 40.51
CA PHE A 313 -2.37 -10.31 39.86
C PHE A 313 -1.77 -11.30 40.86
N GLN A 314 -1.22 -10.80 41.96
CA GLN A 314 -0.66 -11.63 43.03
C GLN A 314 -1.71 -12.56 43.66
N ARG A 315 -2.98 -12.13 43.71
CA ARG A 315 -4.08 -12.91 44.27
C ARG A 315 -4.56 -14.03 43.33
N ARG A 316 -4.74 -13.74 42.04
CA ARG A 316 -5.37 -14.64 41.06
C ARG A 316 -4.39 -15.55 40.33
N PHE A 317 -3.15 -15.12 40.18
CA PHE A 317 -2.10 -15.88 39.50
C PHE A 317 -0.94 -16.14 40.47
N PRO A 318 -1.20 -16.83 41.61
CA PRO A 318 -0.19 -17.12 42.60
C PRO A 318 0.75 -18.20 42.06
N GLY A 319 1.87 -17.77 41.48
CA GLY A 319 2.92 -18.67 41.04
C GLY A 319 4.25 -17.92 40.99
N ARG A 320 5.19 -18.34 41.83
CA ARG A 320 6.61 -17.99 41.67
C ARG A 320 7.24 -19.06 40.79
N ILE A 321 7.84 -18.66 39.67
CA ILE A 321 8.73 -19.52 38.87
C ILE A 321 10.06 -19.65 39.64
N GLY A 322 10.11 -20.28 40.81
CA GLY A 322 11.34 -20.22 41.61
C GLY A 322 11.91 -18.78 41.67
N ASN A 323 13.14 -18.56 41.17
CA ASN A 323 13.81 -17.25 41.12
C ASN A 323 13.53 -16.37 39.87
N MET A 324 12.65 -16.73 38.93
CA MET A 324 12.41 -15.91 37.72
C MET A 324 11.16 -15.03 37.84
N ALA A 325 11.33 -13.73 37.55
CA ALA A 325 10.25 -12.75 37.54
C ALA A 325 9.40 -12.84 36.26
N PRO A 326 8.11 -12.45 36.30
CA PRO A 326 7.29 -12.28 35.10
C PRO A 326 7.92 -11.31 34.11
N VAL A 327 7.72 -11.57 32.81
CA VAL A 327 8.09 -10.62 31.75
C VAL A 327 6.93 -9.64 31.58
N ILE A 328 7.20 -8.34 31.76
CA ILE A 328 6.18 -7.30 31.68
C ILE A 328 6.39 -6.47 30.43
N TYR A 329 5.35 -6.37 29.61
CA TYR A 329 5.24 -5.44 28.49
C TYR A 329 4.21 -4.36 28.86
N GLY A 330 4.53 -3.12 28.57
CA GLY A 330 3.58 -2.01 28.72
C GLY A 330 3.89 -0.89 27.73
N ASP A 331 2.96 0.05 27.59
CA ASP A 331 3.12 1.14 26.66
C ASP A 331 4.23 2.13 27.12
N PRO A 332 4.99 2.72 26.19
CA PRO A 332 6.06 3.67 26.52
C PRO A 332 5.53 5.04 26.95
N SER A 333 4.21 5.27 26.94
CA SER A 333 3.58 6.57 27.26
C SER A 333 3.41 6.84 28.74
N GLY A 334 3.76 5.89 29.61
CA GLY A 334 3.80 6.10 31.06
C GLY A 334 4.75 7.24 31.45
N THR A 335 4.20 8.43 31.72
CA THR A 335 4.96 9.53 32.34
C THR A 335 5.24 9.22 33.81
N ARG A 336 6.48 9.49 34.25
CA ARG A 336 6.92 9.36 35.65
C ARG A 336 6.04 10.07 36.65
#